data_AF-A0A3G6NCS2-F1
#
_entry.id   AF-A0A3G6NCS2-F1
#
_cell.length_a   1.000
_cell.length_b   1.000
_cell.length_c   1.000
_cell.angle_alpha   90.00
_cell.angle_beta   90.00
_cell.angle_gamma   90.00
#
_symmetry.space_group_name_H-M   'P 1'
#
loop_
_entity.id
_entity.type
_entity.pdbx_description
1 polymer ?
#
loop_
_entity_poly.entity_id
_entity_poly.type
_entity_poly.pdbx_seq_one_letter_code
_entity_poly.pdbx_strand_id
1 'polypeptide(L)'
;MKKIFSTIIIILFISNYSAQKLPIAQKPKLIKISQIKYKLACGDSEINFKKSDDWYNDKNISSIRAYDFKKSKSINTVKKLYNIKNDILFFKKKKIDSLRVFYRQSEEIDYILYFIKGKATGYVINVNNNPRPSMYSVSYDEEGNTNYNFIEHNVFLSKGNGILKNYYFSEWNGKNQKFSKETLKEEGEVRNNFKFGEWKYYNKEGKIDSTKIYTLKDSVDVRFPHCIFNKKEPCY
;
A
#
# COMPACT_ATOMS: atom_id res chain seq x y z
N MET A 1 22.39 -67.79 58.55
CA MET A 1 22.41 -66.75 59.59
C MET A 1 22.48 -65.38 58.92
N LYS A 2 21.54 -64.47 59.27
CA LYS A 2 21.50 -63.00 59.04
C LYS A 2 21.51 -62.52 57.56
N LYS A 3 20.37 -62.02 57.04
CA LYS A 3 19.83 -60.63 57.10
C LYS A 3 20.72 -59.63 56.33
N ILE A 4 20.26 -58.60 55.59
CA ILE A 4 19.01 -58.09 55.01
C ILE A 4 19.47 -56.85 54.21
N PHE A 5 18.90 -56.61 53.02
CA PHE A 5 18.65 -55.32 52.33
C PHE A 5 19.68 -54.17 52.32
N SER A 6 20.00 -53.69 51.10
CA SER A 6 19.74 -52.28 50.71
C SER A 6 19.84 -52.08 49.19
N THR A 7 18.66 -52.03 48.56
CA THR A 7 18.14 -50.99 47.64
C THR A 7 19.11 -50.08 46.86
N ILE A 8 18.96 -50.02 45.52
CA ILE A 8 18.42 -48.89 44.74
C ILE A 8 18.74 -49.08 43.23
N ILE A 9 17.71 -49.53 42.51
CA ILE A 9 17.18 -49.00 41.24
C ILE A 9 18.16 -48.13 40.41
N ILE A 10 18.67 -48.68 39.29
CA ILE A 10 19.00 -47.88 38.09
C ILE A 10 18.02 -48.28 36.99
N ILE A 11 17.18 -47.30 36.70
CA ILE A 11 16.08 -47.24 35.75
C ILE A 11 16.58 -47.37 34.31
N LEU A 12 15.98 -48.32 33.58
CA LEU A 12 15.38 -48.16 32.26
C LEU A 12 15.81 -46.91 31.46
N PHE A 13 16.89 -46.99 30.69
CA PHE A 13 17.08 -46.15 29.50
C PHE A 13 17.93 -46.91 28.45
N ILE A 14 17.40 -48.02 27.94
CA ILE A 14 17.76 -48.47 26.59
C ILE A 14 16.72 -47.86 25.64
N SER A 15 16.88 -46.55 25.39
CA SER A 15 16.13 -45.85 24.35
C SER A 15 16.75 -46.18 23.01
N ASN A 16 15.94 -46.78 22.13
CA ASN A 16 16.22 -46.97 20.71
C ASN A 16 16.81 -45.70 20.07
N TYR A 17 18.11 -45.72 19.78
CA TYR A 17 18.72 -44.76 18.87
C TYR A 17 18.33 -45.14 17.44
N SER A 18 17.12 -44.77 17.03
CA SER A 18 16.79 -44.66 15.62
C SER A 18 17.47 -43.39 15.10
N ALA A 19 18.60 -43.54 14.42
CA ALA A 19 19.24 -42.45 13.69
C ALA A 19 18.26 -41.90 12.63
N GLN A 20 17.57 -40.82 12.97
CA GLN A 20 16.75 -40.08 12.00
C GLN A 20 17.69 -39.50 10.94
N LYS A 21 17.58 -40.00 9.71
CA LYS A 21 18.24 -39.40 8.55
C LYS A 21 17.79 -37.94 8.46
N LEU A 22 18.76 -37.02 8.56
CA LEU A 22 18.54 -35.60 8.29
C LEU A 22 17.91 -35.45 6.89
N PRO A 23 16.84 -34.67 6.74
CA PRO A 23 16.23 -34.45 5.44
C PRO A 23 17.25 -33.80 4.50
N ILE A 24 17.43 -34.42 3.34
CA ILE A 24 18.30 -33.90 2.28
C ILE A 24 17.76 -32.53 1.88
N ALA A 25 18.59 -31.48 2.05
CA ALA A 25 18.24 -30.13 1.65
C ALA A 25 17.89 -30.12 0.16
N GLN A 26 16.61 -29.92 -0.15
CA GLN A 26 16.17 -29.73 -1.53
C GLN A 26 16.74 -28.39 -2.01
N LYS A 27 17.55 -28.41 -3.07
CA LYS A 27 17.97 -27.18 -3.74
C LYS A 27 16.72 -26.34 -4.03
N PRO A 28 16.69 -25.04 -3.65
CA PRO A 28 15.52 -24.21 -3.89
C PRO A 28 15.17 -24.25 -5.38
N LYS A 29 13.95 -24.66 -5.70
CA LYS A 29 13.43 -24.56 -7.07
C LYS A 29 13.49 -23.09 -7.44
N LEU A 30 14.31 -22.77 -8.44
CA LEU A 30 14.32 -21.45 -9.04
C LEU A 30 12.94 -21.25 -9.68
N ILE A 31 12.05 -20.54 -8.99
CA ILE A 31 10.81 -20.07 -9.56
C ILE A 31 11.23 -19.11 -10.67
N LYS A 32 11.03 -19.49 -11.93
CA LYS A 32 11.07 -18.53 -13.03
C LYS A 32 9.95 -17.54 -12.78
N ILE A 33 10.30 -16.41 -12.16
CA ILE A 33 9.43 -15.25 -12.04
C ILE A 33 9.02 -14.89 -13.46
N SER A 34 7.73 -15.06 -13.79
CA SER A 34 7.22 -14.45 -15.01
C SER A 34 7.44 -12.96 -14.85
N GLN A 35 8.21 -12.37 -15.75
CA GLN A 35 8.42 -10.93 -15.76
C GLN A 35 7.08 -10.26 -16.00
N ILE A 36 6.40 -9.86 -14.92
CA ILE A 36 5.33 -8.88 -15.02
C ILE A 36 6.02 -7.59 -15.44
N LYS A 37 5.96 -7.28 -16.74
CA LYS A 37 6.38 -6.00 -17.29
C LYS A 37 5.41 -4.92 -16.83
N TYR A 38 5.55 -4.47 -15.60
CA TYR A 38 4.96 -3.21 -15.17
C TYR A 38 6.03 -2.13 -15.28
N LYS A 39 5.90 -1.29 -16.31
CA LYS A 39 6.77 -0.14 -16.54
C LYS A 39 6.08 1.10 -15.94
N LEU A 40 6.62 1.62 -14.85
CA LEU A 40 6.51 3.02 -14.43
C LEU A 40 7.96 3.56 -14.37
N ALA A 41 8.31 4.83 -14.54
CA ALA A 41 7.59 6.06 -14.32
C ALA A 41 7.57 7.01 -15.54
N CYS A 42 8.09 6.64 -16.71
CA CYS A 42 7.85 7.35 -17.98
C CYS A 42 7.64 6.31 -19.09
N GLY A 43 6.57 6.48 -19.86
CA GLY A 43 6.18 5.58 -20.95
C GLY A 43 4.73 5.18 -20.84
N ASP A 44 4.01 5.22 -21.96
CA ASP A 44 2.62 4.76 -22.04
C ASP A 44 2.53 3.35 -21.46
N SER A 45 1.67 3.17 -20.46
CA SER A 45 1.19 1.83 -20.16
C SER A 45 0.54 1.32 -21.46
N GLU A 46 1.04 0.23 -22.04
CA GLU A 46 0.46 -0.41 -23.24
C GLU A 46 -1.00 -0.91 -23.04
N ILE A 47 -1.61 -0.54 -21.91
CA ILE A 47 -2.96 -0.85 -21.50
C ILE A 47 -3.90 0.23 -22.03
N ASN A 48 -4.66 -0.12 -23.07
CA ASN A 48 -5.80 0.66 -23.53
C ASN A 48 -6.97 0.52 -22.53
N PHE A 49 -7.12 1.48 -21.62
CA PHE A 49 -8.23 1.51 -20.67
C PHE A 49 -9.55 1.78 -21.38
N LYS A 50 -10.56 0.92 -21.15
CA LYS A 50 -11.90 1.04 -21.74
C LYS A 50 -12.66 2.28 -21.25
N LYS A 51 -12.31 2.77 -20.06
CA LYS A 51 -12.91 3.95 -19.46
C LYS A 51 -11.82 4.83 -18.82
N SER A 52 -11.99 6.13 -18.91
CA SER A 52 -11.32 7.11 -18.06
C SER A 52 -12.37 7.89 -17.27
N ASP A 53 -12.02 8.33 -16.06
CA ASP A 53 -12.89 9.15 -15.23
C ASP A 53 -12.08 10.17 -14.41
N ASP A 54 -12.69 11.29 -14.10
CA ASP A 54 -12.06 12.43 -13.43
C ASP A 54 -12.75 12.66 -12.09
N TRP A 55 -12.01 12.55 -10.99
CA TRP A 55 -12.50 12.63 -9.62
C TRP A 55 -11.85 13.81 -8.89
N TYR A 56 -12.52 14.38 -7.89
CA TYR A 56 -11.92 15.44 -7.07
C TYR A 56 -12.41 15.44 -5.63
N ASN A 57 -11.54 15.85 -4.70
CA ASN A 57 -11.83 15.95 -3.28
C ASN A 57 -12.47 17.31 -2.92
N ASP A 58 -13.77 17.31 -2.65
CA ASP A 58 -14.53 18.54 -2.33
C ASP A 58 -14.00 19.32 -1.12
N LYS A 59 -13.31 18.65 -0.18
CA LYS A 59 -12.86 19.28 1.07
C LYS A 59 -11.55 20.07 0.93
N ASN A 60 -10.73 19.71 -0.05
CA ASN A 60 -9.34 20.14 -0.14
C ASN A 60 -9.07 21.01 -1.36
N ILE A 61 -10.12 21.45 -2.05
CA ILE A 61 -10.07 22.21 -3.29
C ILE A 61 -10.87 23.49 -3.06
N SER A 62 -10.19 24.62 -3.21
CA SER A 62 -10.73 25.97 -3.01
C SER A 62 -10.78 26.76 -4.32
N SER A 63 -10.03 26.35 -5.34
CA SER A 63 -9.87 27.09 -6.60
C SER A 63 -10.20 26.23 -7.82
N ILE A 64 -10.95 26.83 -8.75
CA ILE A 64 -11.62 26.15 -9.86
C ILE A 64 -10.76 26.16 -11.15
N ARG A 65 -9.64 26.90 -11.14
CA ARG A 65 -9.11 27.57 -12.36
C ARG A 65 -8.47 26.68 -13.42
N ALA A 66 -8.25 25.38 -13.19
CA ALA A 66 -7.58 24.50 -14.15
C ALA A 66 -8.25 23.13 -14.33
N TYR A 67 -9.49 22.95 -13.86
CA TYR A 67 -10.16 21.65 -13.87
C TYR A 67 -11.54 21.75 -14.50
N ASP A 68 -11.87 20.84 -15.43
CA ASP A 68 -13.21 20.75 -15.99
C ASP A 68 -14.14 20.06 -14.98
N PHE A 69 -14.58 20.82 -13.97
CA PHE A 69 -15.55 20.33 -12.98
C PHE A 69 -16.85 19.87 -13.60
N LYS A 70 -17.22 20.35 -14.81
CA LYS A 70 -18.43 19.89 -15.49
C LYS A 70 -18.34 18.42 -15.88
N LYS A 71 -17.13 17.91 -16.12
CA LYS A 71 -16.88 16.50 -16.45
C LYS A 71 -16.42 15.66 -15.26
N SER A 72 -15.91 16.33 -14.23
CA SER A 72 -15.33 15.69 -13.05
C SER A 72 -16.36 15.44 -11.94
N LYS A 73 -16.11 14.43 -11.11
CA LYS A 73 -17.03 13.99 -10.06
C LYS A 73 -16.43 14.26 -8.69
N SER A 74 -17.21 14.93 -7.85
CA SER A 74 -16.92 15.05 -6.42
C SER A 74 -16.74 13.67 -5.80
N ILE A 75 -15.88 13.53 -4.79
CA ILE A 75 -15.77 12.28 -4.03
C ILE A 75 -17.12 11.87 -3.44
N ASN A 76 -17.95 12.84 -3.03
CA ASN A 76 -19.31 12.56 -2.59
C ASN A 76 -20.16 11.90 -3.69
N THR A 77 -20.02 12.32 -4.94
CA THR A 77 -20.69 11.68 -6.08
C THR A 77 -20.06 10.33 -6.44
N VAL A 78 -18.72 10.24 -6.39
CA VAL A 78 -17.99 8.99 -6.61
C VAL A 78 -18.46 7.91 -5.64
N LYS A 79 -18.59 8.21 -4.34
CA LYS A 79 -19.09 7.26 -3.33
C LYS A 79 -20.53 6.78 -3.55
N LYS A 80 -21.33 7.52 -4.33
CA LYS A 80 -22.70 7.12 -4.71
C LYS A 80 -22.71 6.23 -5.96
N LEU A 81 -21.79 6.47 -6.88
CA LEU A 81 -21.72 5.78 -8.18
C LEU A 81 -20.83 4.55 -8.16
N TYR A 82 -19.77 4.60 -7.36
CA TYR A 82 -18.75 3.56 -7.23
C TYR A 82 -18.80 2.94 -5.83
N ASN A 83 -18.47 1.66 -5.76
CA ASN A 83 -18.20 0.98 -4.51
C ASN A 83 -17.11 -0.08 -4.70
N ILE A 84 -16.43 -0.41 -3.61
CA ILE A 84 -15.50 -1.54 -3.55
C ILE A 84 -16.14 -2.64 -2.72
N LYS A 85 -16.17 -3.86 -3.25
CA LYS A 85 -16.57 -5.07 -2.54
C LYS A 85 -15.56 -6.17 -2.86
N ASN A 86 -14.97 -6.77 -1.82
CA ASN A 86 -13.96 -7.82 -1.95
C ASN A 86 -12.82 -7.41 -2.90
N ASP A 87 -12.28 -6.20 -2.71
CA ASP A 87 -11.22 -5.59 -3.53
C ASP A 87 -11.57 -5.37 -5.02
N ILE A 88 -12.85 -5.48 -5.39
CA ILE A 88 -13.33 -5.20 -6.74
C ILE A 88 -14.13 -3.90 -6.77
N LEU A 89 -13.75 -3.00 -7.67
CA LEU A 89 -14.47 -1.78 -7.97
C LEU A 89 -15.67 -2.05 -8.91
N PHE A 90 -16.83 -1.55 -8.52
CA PHE A 90 -18.04 -1.54 -9.34
C PHE A 90 -18.48 -0.10 -9.61
N PHE A 91 -19.08 0.12 -10.78
CA PHE A 91 -19.79 1.34 -11.14
C PHE A 91 -21.26 1.02 -11.39
N LYS A 92 -22.16 1.66 -10.64
CA LYS A 92 -23.62 1.39 -10.70
C LYS A 92 -23.93 -0.11 -10.66
N LYS A 93 -23.28 -0.84 -9.72
CA LYS A 93 -23.38 -2.30 -9.52
C LYS A 93 -22.78 -3.19 -10.62
N LYS A 94 -22.21 -2.63 -11.68
CA LYS A 94 -21.49 -3.39 -12.71
C LYS A 94 -19.99 -3.40 -12.41
N LYS A 95 -19.38 -4.58 -12.48
CA LYS A 95 -17.94 -4.74 -12.32
C LYS A 95 -17.23 -3.94 -13.42
N ILE A 96 -16.22 -3.16 -13.02
CA ILE A 96 -15.37 -2.46 -13.98
C ILE A 96 -14.48 -3.46 -14.72
N ASP A 97 -14.35 -3.29 -16.03
CA ASP A 97 -13.37 -4.03 -16.83
C ASP A 97 -12.00 -3.38 -16.70
N SER A 98 -11.76 -2.23 -17.36
CA SER A 98 -10.56 -1.42 -17.11
C SER A 98 -10.93 0.05 -16.97
N LEU A 99 -10.34 0.71 -15.98
CA LEU A 99 -10.58 2.12 -15.67
C LEU A 99 -9.27 2.80 -15.28
N ARG A 100 -9.01 3.95 -15.90
CA ARG A 100 -8.03 4.93 -15.43
C ARG A 100 -8.77 6.07 -14.75
N VAL A 101 -8.28 6.53 -13.60
CA VAL A 101 -8.87 7.67 -12.90
C VAL A 101 -7.83 8.76 -12.73
N PHE A 102 -8.17 9.99 -13.10
CA PHE A 102 -7.42 11.17 -12.69
C PHE A 102 -8.11 11.74 -11.45
N TYR A 103 -7.43 11.70 -10.31
CA TYR A 103 -8.00 12.11 -9.04
C TYR A 103 -7.25 13.30 -8.45
N ARG A 104 -7.91 14.45 -8.37
CA ARG A 104 -7.39 15.61 -7.67
C ARG A 104 -7.67 15.51 -6.17
N GLN A 105 -6.63 15.30 -5.37
CA GLN A 105 -6.75 15.20 -3.91
C GLN A 105 -6.68 16.57 -3.23
N SER A 106 -5.89 17.49 -3.77
CA SER A 106 -5.76 18.89 -3.33
C SER A 106 -5.35 19.77 -4.51
N GLU A 107 -5.21 21.07 -4.30
CA GLU A 107 -4.65 21.99 -5.31
C GLU A 107 -3.23 21.57 -5.75
N GLU A 108 -2.49 20.86 -4.90
CA GLU A 108 -1.07 20.52 -5.10
C GLU A 108 -0.83 19.06 -5.50
N ILE A 109 -1.82 18.17 -5.32
CA ILE A 109 -1.61 16.72 -5.47
C ILE A 109 -2.69 16.11 -6.35
N ASP A 110 -2.26 15.52 -7.45
CA ASP A 110 -3.06 14.72 -8.37
C ASP A 110 -2.59 13.26 -8.34
N TYR A 111 -3.52 12.30 -8.34
CA TYR A 111 -3.25 10.88 -8.45
C TYR A 111 -3.73 10.36 -9.81
N ILE A 112 -3.00 9.42 -10.40
CA ILE A 112 -3.47 8.64 -11.55
C ILE A 112 -3.63 7.19 -11.09
N LEU A 113 -4.87 6.72 -11.06
CA LEU A 113 -5.22 5.38 -10.55
C LEU A 113 -5.47 4.42 -11.70
N TYR A 114 -5.11 3.16 -11.49
CA TYR A 114 -5.27 2.11 -12.48
C TYR A 114 -6.09 0.96 -11.91
N PHE A 115 -7.12 0.56 -12.66
CA PHE A 115 -7.94 -0.60 -12.35
C PHE A 115 -8.02 -1.56 -13.54
N ILE A 116 -7.80 -2.84 -13.27
CA ILE A 116 -7.90 -3.95 -14.24
C ILE A 116 -8.79 -5.04 -13.64
N LYS A 117 -9.79 -5.47 -14.39
CA LYS A 117 -10.90 -6.33 -13.94
C LYS A 117 -11.47 -5.86 -12.60
N GLY A 118 -11.54 -4.54 -12.41
CA GLY A 118 -12.01 -3.88 -11.20
C GLY A 118 -11.04 -3.89 -10.01
N LYS A 119 -9.91 -4.60 -10.06
CA LYS A 119 -8.87 -4.54 -9.03
C LYS A 119 -7.97 -3.33 -9.24
N ALA A 120 -7.65 -2.61 -8.18
CA ALA A 120 -6.62 -1.58 -8.23
C ALA A 120 -5.24 -2.24 -8.44
N THR A 121 -4.44 -1.75 -9.37
CA THR A 121 -3.08 -2.26 -9.63
C THR A 121 -1.99 -1.31 -9.16
N GLY A 122 -2.36 -0.09 -8.81
CA GLY A 122 -1.43 0.92 -8.33
C GLY A 122 -1.89 2.33 -8.68
N TYR A 123 -1.03 3.29 -8.39
CA TYR A 123 -1.21 4.68 -8.74
C TYR A 123 0.10 5.44 -8.88
N VAL A 124 0.09 6.48 -9.71
CA VAL A 124 1.14 7.50 -9.78
C VAL A 124 0.68 8.73 -9.02
N ILE A 125 1.60 9.40 -8.34
CA ILE A 125 1.33 10.64 -7.62
C ILE A 125 2.05 11.76 -8.35
N ASN A 126 1.31 12.80 -8.73
CA ASN A 126 1.84 14.02 -9.31
C ASN A 126 1.71 15.13 -8.28
N VAL A 127 2.84 15.77 -7.99
CA VAL A 127 2.92 16.89 -7.05
C VAL A 127 3.16 18.16 -7.86
N ASN A 128 2.49 19.25 -7.52
CA ASN A 128 2.75 20.54 -8.17
C ASN A 128 4.22 20.93 -8.02
N ASN A 129 4.69 21.69 -9.00
CA ASN A 129 6.08 22.11 -9.13
C ASN A 129 7.09 20.97 -9.31
N ASN A 130 6.67 19.69 -9.38
CA ASN A 130 7.54 18.58 -9.75
C ASN A 130 7.35 18.20 -11.24
N PRO A 131 8.35 17.53 -11.87
CA PRO A 131 8.19 16.99 -13.21
C PRO A 131 6.99 16.05 -13.31
N ARG A 132 6.36 16.00 -14.48
CA ARG A 132 5.21 15.12 -14.76
C ARG A 132 5.57 14.06 -15.81
N PRO A 133 5.25 12.78 -15.58
CA PRO A 133 4.78 12.22 -14.30
C PRO A 133 5.86 12.36 -13.20
N SER A 134 5.45 12.58 -11.95
CA SER A 134 6.43 12.62 -10.85
C SER A 134 6.94 11.21 -10.56
N MET A 135 8.08 11.11 -9.87
CA MET A 135 8.77 9.82 -9.61
C MET A 135 8.07 8.95 -8.55
N TYR A 136 6.97 9.42 -7.97
CA TYR A 136 6.24 8.77 -6.90
C TYR A 136 5.20 7.80 -7.42
N SER A 137 5.20 6.58 -6.90
CA SER A 137 4.18 5.59 -7.27
C SER A 137 3.97 4.53 -6.21
N VAL A 138 2.81 3.89 -6.27
CA VAL A 138 2.51 2.70 -5.49
C VAL A 138 1.98 1.62 -6.42
N SER A 139 2.44 0.39 -6.24
CA SER A 139 1.96 -0.77 -7.02
C SER A 139 1.48 -1.89 -6.12
N TYR A 140 0.48 -2.63 -6.62
CA TYR A 140 -0.06 -3.82 -5.98
C TYR A 140 0.14 -5.00 -6.92
N ASP A 141 0.82 -6.04 -6.46
CA ASP A 141 1.00 -7.25 -7.26
C ASP A 141 -0.13 -8.28 -7.03
N GLU A 142 -0.11 -9.35 -7.82
CA GLU A 142 -1.14 -10.40 -7.75
C GLU A 142 -1.08 -11.25 -6.47
N GLU A 143 0.07 -11.25 -5.78
CA GLU A 143 0.26 -11.93 -4.50
C GLU A 143 -0.27 -11.11 -3.32
N GLY A 144 -0.64 -9.85 -3.57
CA GLY A 144 -1.13 -8.89 -2.58
C GLY A 144 -0.02 -8.11 -1.89
N ASN A 145 1.21 -8.13 -2.41
CA ASN A 145 2.26 -7.26 -1.91
C ASN A 145 2.09 -5.84 -2.45
N THR A 146 2.55 -4.87 -1.65
CA THR A 146 2.49 -3.46 -1.99
C THR A 146 3.89 -2.86 -1.99
N ASN A 147 4.23 -2.11 -3.03
CA ASN A 147 5.47 -1.33 -3.11
C ASN A 147 5.13 0.16 -3.14
N TYR A 148 5.67 0.92 -2.20
CA TYR A 148 5.64 2.38 -2.20
C TYR A 148 7.00 2.89 -2.65
N ASN A 149 7.01 3.71 -3.69
CA ASN A 149 8.22 4.29 -4.27
C ASN A 149 8.20 5.79 -4.08
N PHE A 150 9.10 6.27 -3.22
CA PHE A 150 9.46 7.67 -3.05
C PHE A 150 10.81 7.94 -3.73
N ILE A 151 11.28 9.18 -3.74
CA ILE A 151 12.53 9.55 -4.42
C ILE A 151 13.73 8.92 -3.69
N GLU A 152 13.79 9.06 -2.36
CA GLU A 152 14.92 8.57 -1.56
C GLU A 152 14.61 7.27 -0.82
N HIS A 153 13.33 6.90 -0.76
CA HIS A 153 12.84 5.81 0.09
C HIS A 153 11.90 4.87 -0.65
N ASN A 154 12.05 3.57 -0.40
CA ASN A 154 11.10 2.56 -0.85
C ASN A 154 10.57 1.79 0.36
N VAL A 155 9.28 1.50 0.36
CA VAL A 155 8.64 0.71 1.42
C VAL A 155 7.89 -0.46 0.80
N PHE A 156 8.08 -1.65 1.39
CA PHE A 156 7.46 -2.89 0.95
C PHE A 156 6.56 -3.46 2.04
N LEU A 157 5.33 -3.82 1.69
CA LEU A 157 4.41 -4.55 2.55
C LEU A 157 4.15 -5.93 1.94
N SER A 158 4.56 -6.99 2.63
CA SER A 158 4.31 -8.36 2.17
C SER A 158 2.88 -8.76 2.47
N LYS A 159 2.09 -9.03 1.43
CA LYS A 159 0.67 -9.41 1.54
C LYS A 159 -0.13 -8.47 2.45
N GLY A 160 0.16 -7.17 2.38
CA GLY A 160 -0.46 -6.16 3.24
C GLY A 160 0.03 -6.14 4.69
N ASN A 161 1.20 -6.70 5.00
CA ASN A 161 1.79 -6.69 6.33
C ASN A 161 3.18 -6.07 6.33
N GLY A 162 3.49 -5.30 7.37
CA GLY A 162 4.82 -4.70 7.56
C GLY A 162 4.76 -3.36 8.28
N ILE A 163 5.88 -2.64 8.27
CA ILE A 163 5.94 -1.26 8.74
C ILE A 163 5.80 -0.34 7.54
N LEU A 164 4.75 0.48 7.52
CA LEU A 164 4.59 1.51 6.50
C LEU A 164 5.22 2.80 7.01
N LYS A 165 6.01 3.46 6.14
CA LYS A 165 6.48 4.82 6.31
C LYS A 165 6.03 5.63 5.10
N ASN A 166 5.31 6.72 5.34
CA ASN A 166 4.99 7.69 4.30
C ASN A 166 5.75 8.98 4.57
N TYR A 167 6.04 9.70 3.50
CA TYR A 167 6.87 10.90 3.53
C TYR A 167 6.10 12.08 2.95
N TYR A 168 6.43 13.28 3.41
CA TYR A 168 6.13 14.49 2.68
C TYR A 168 6.94 14.49 1.38
N PHE A 169 6.29 14.88 0.29
CA PHE A 169 6.92 14.89 -1.02
C PHE A 169 7.99 15.99 -1.11
N SER A 170 9.10 15.65 -1.76
CA SER A 170 10.13 16.61 -2.08
C SER A 170 9.66 17.66 -3.08
N GLU A 171 10.24 18.84 -2.97
CA GLU A 171 10.02 20.00 -3.82
C GLU A 171 11.12 20.10 -4.88
N TRP A 172 10.73 20.37 -6.12
CA TRP A 172 11.64 20.68 -7.22
C TRP A 172 11.71 22.18 -7.48
N ASN A 173 12.92 22.72 -7.59
CA ASN A 173 13.15 24.16 -7.76
C ASN A 173 13.05 24.65 -9.23
N GLY A 174 12.78 23.74 -10.18
CA GLY A 174 12.67 24.05 -11.60
C GLY A 174 13.99 24.37 -12.33
N LYS A 175 15.15 24.38 -11.64
CA LYS A 175 16.45 24.80 -12.21
C LYS A 175 17.36 23.64 -12.58
N ASN A 176 17.33 22.55 -11.81
CA ASN A 176 18.18 21.36 -12.00
C ASN A 176 17.47 20.10 -11.52
N GLN A 177 17.98 18.90 -11.78
CA GLN A 177 17.32 17.66 -11.32
C GLN A 177 17.43 17.38 -9.80
N LYS A 178 17.77 18.38 -8.98
CA LYS A 178 17.83 18.22 -7.53
C LYS A 178 16.47 18.48 -6.90
N PHE A 179 16.11 17.61 -5.96
CA PHE A 179 14.91 17.71 -5.14
C PHE A 179 15.30 18.04 -3.69
N SER A 180 14.38 18.61 -2.92
CA SER A 180 14.55 18.65 -1.46
C SER A 180 14.55 17.24 -0.88
N LYS A 181 15.04 17.09 0.36
CA LYS A 181 14.98 15.81 1.06
C LYS A 181 13.54 15.50 1.51
N GLU A 182 13.18 14.23 1.45
CA GLU A 182 11.91 13.71 1.97
C GLU A 182 11.91 13.70 3.50
N THR A 183 10.86 14.25 4.11
CA THR A 183 10.66 14.23 5.56
C THR A 183 9.61 13.19 5.90
N LEU A 184 9.86 12.36 6.92
CA LEU A 184 8.90 11.37 7.40
C LEU A 184 7.59 12.08 7.80
N LYS A 185 6.45 11.59 7.31
CA LYS A 185 5.11 12.12 7.57
C LYS A 185 4.34 11.24 8.54
N GLU A 186 4.43 9.93 8.36
CA GLU A 186 3.81 8.98 9.28
C GLU A 186 4.52 7.63 9.23
N GLU A 187 4.46 6.90 10.34
CA GLU A 187 4.87 5.50 10.36
C GLU A 187 4.04 4.66 11.34
N GLY A 188 3.92 3.37 11.04
CA GLY A 188 3.25 2.42 11.92
C GLY A 188 3.13 1.03 11.32
N GLU A 189 2.60 0.11 12.12
CA GLU A 189 2.37 -1.27 11.69
C GLU A 189 1.13 -1.36 10.80
N VAL A 190 1.24 -2.14 9.73
CA VAL A 190 0.13 -2.54 8.86
C VAL A 190 -0.08 -4.04 9.02
N ARG A 191 -1.34 -4.45 9.23
CA ARG A 191 -1.77 -5.85 9.22
C ARG A 191 -2.93 -6.04 8.27
N ASN A 192 -2.82 -6.97 7.32
CA ASN A 192 -3.84 -7.24 6.30
C ASN A 192 -4.30 -5.98 5.54
N ASN A 193 -3.39 -5.09 5.20
CA ASN A 193 -3.60 -3.76 4.59
C ASN A 193 -4.18 -2.70 5.52
N PHE A 194 -4.34 -2.99 6.80
CA PHE A 194 -4.95 -2.06 7.74
C PHE A 194 -3.94 -1.48 8.73
N LYS A 195 -4.04 -0.18 9.03
CA LYS A 195 -3.30 0.44 10.15
C LYS A 195 -3.59 -0.33 11.44
N PHE A 196 -2.54 -0.70 12.16
CA PHE A 196 -2.63 -1.47 13.41
C PHE A 196 -1.68 -0.90 14.46
N GLY A 197 -2.09 -0.96 15.73
CA GLY A 197 -1.27 -0.53 16.85
C GLY A 197 -1.00 0.96 16.84
N GLU A 198 0.13 1.37 17.42
CA GLU A 198 0.54 2.77 17.47
C GLU A 198 1.01 3.26 16.09
N TRP A 199 0.51 4.42 15.71
CA TRP A 199 0.91 5.18 14.54
C TRP A 199 1.38 6.56 14.97
N LYS A 200 2.55 6.96 14.46
CA LYS A 200 3.15 8.27 14.71
C LYS A 200 2.96 9.14 13.49
N TYR A 201 2.57 10.38 13.73
CA TYR A 201 2.40 11.40 12.71
C TYR A 201 3.37 12.52 13.00
N TYR A 202 4.07 12.96 11.96
CA TYR A 202 5.14 13.93 12.02
C TYR A 202 4.74 15.19 11.26
N ASN A 203 5.17 16.35 11.73
CA ASN A 203 5.03 17.60 11.01
C ASN A 203 6.12 17.76 9.91
N LYS A 204 6.08 18.84 9.13
CA LYS A 204 7.04 19.08 8.04
C LYS A 204 8.49 19.26 8.52
N GLU A 205 8.70 19.60 9.79
CA GLU A 205 10.01 19.68 10.43
C GLU A 205 10.53 18.32 10.94
N GLY A 206 9.74 17.24 10.80
CA GLY A 206 10.10 15.89 11.23
C GLY A 206 9.91 15.63 12.72
N LYS A 207 9.19 16.50 13.44
CA LYS A 207 8.82 16.31 14.84
C LYS A 207 7.50 15.57 14.95
N ILE A 208 7.36 14.71 15.96
CA ILE A 208 6.07 14.05 16.25
C ILE A 208 5.05 15.14 16.57
N ASP A 209 4.01 15.21 15.74
CA ASP A 209 2.86 16.08 15.92
C ASP A 209 1.78 15.36 16.74
N SER A 210 1.52 14.09 16.43
CA SER A 210 0.54 13.29 17.17
C SER A 210 0.82 11.78 17.09
N THR A 211 0.18 11.03 17.98
CA THR A 211 0.13 9.57 17.96
C THR A 211 -1.31 9.09 18.03
N LYS A 212 -1.61 7.97 17.37
CA LYS A 212 -2.92 7.32 17.42
C LYS A 212 -2.76 5.82 17.55
N ILE A 213 -3.71 5.17 18.21
CA ILE A 213 -3.74 3.70 18.35
C ILE A 213 -4.90 3.15 17.53
N TYR A 214 -4.60 2.22 16.62
CA TYR A 214 -5.57 1.57 15.76
C TYR A 214 -5.81 0.12 16.17
N THR A 215 -7.09 -0.26 16.24
CA THR A 215 -7.52 -1.67 16.33
C THR A 215 -8.02 -2.15 14.98
N LEU A 216 -7.97 -3.47 14.71
CA LEU A 216 -8.46 -4.05 13.45
C LEU A 216 -9.95 -3.75 13.17
N LYS A 217 -10.76 -3.49 14.21
CA LYS A 217 -12.18 -3.18 14.04
C LYS A 217 -12.41 -1.76 13.54
N ASP A 218 -11.47 -0.85 13.80
CA ASP A 218 -11.57 0.58 13.50
C ASP A 218 -10.57 1.06 12.44
N SER A 219 -9.80 0.12 11.87
CA SER A 219 -8.61 0.42 11.11
C SER A 219 -8.88 0.93 9.69
N VAL A 220 -7.93 1.73 9.21
CA VAL A 220 -7.92 2.34 7.88
C VAL A 220 -7.16 1.43 6.91
N ASP A 221 -7.78 1.05 5.80
CA ASP A 221 -7.07 0.39 4.69
C ASP A 221 -6.06 1.39 4.11
N VAL A 222 -4.77 1.04 4.13
CA VAL A 222 -3.68 1.90 3.67
C VAL A 222 -3.56 1.94 2.15
N ARG A 223 -4.30 1.08 1.44
CA ARG A 223 -4.31 1.06 -0.02
C ARG A 223 -5.21 2.16 -0.55
N PHE A 224 -4.68 2.95 -1.48
CA PHE A 224 -5.48 3.85 -2.28
C PHE A 224 -6.05 3.13 -3.51
N PRO A 225 -7.33 3.32 -3.89
CA PRO A 225 -8.32 4.21 -3.29
C PRO A 225 -9.24 3.51 -2.28
N HIS A 226 -8.87 2.36 -1.73
CA HIS A 226 -9.72 1.62 -0.77
C HIS A 226 -10.07 2.50 0.43
N CYS A 227 -9.12 3.29 0.92
CA CYS A 227 -9.34 4.29 1.95
C CYS A 227 -10.47 5.29 1.61
N ILE A 228 -10.72 5.64 0.33
CA ILE A 228 -11.75 6.63 -0.05
C ILE A 228 -13.11 6.10 0.36
N PHE A 229 -13.32 4.80 0.17
CA PHE A 229 -14.59 4.14 0.45
C PHE A 229 -14.72 3.73 1.91
N ASN A 230 -13.71 3.98 2.76
CA ASN A 230 -13.82 3.82 4.20
C ASN A 230 -14.69 4.93 4.81
N LYS A 231 -15.51 4.56 5.81
CA LYS A 231 -16.41 5.48 6.51
C LYS A 231 -15.80 6.07 7.79
N LYS A 232 -14.72 5.47 8.32
CA LYS A 232 -14.22 5.78 9.68
C LYS A 232 -13.20 6.91 9.74
N GLU A 233 -12.33 7.05 8.75
CA GLU A 233 -11.32 8.12 8.70
C GLU A 233 -11.07 8.59 7.25
N PRO A 234 -10.56 9.81 7.04
CA PRO A 234 -10.16 10.27 5.70
C PRO A 234 -8.96 9.46 5.17
N CYS A 235 -8.82 9.40 3.83
CA CYS A 235 -7.54 9.04 3.23
C CYS A 235 -6.53 10.15 3.57
N TYR A 236 -5.48 9.81 4.30
CA TYR A 236 -4.37 10.71 4.64
C TYR A 236 -3.29 10.73 3.56
#